data_AF-H5SJ50-F1
#
_entry.id   AF-H5SJ50-F1
#
_cell.length_a   1.000
_cell.length_b   1.000
_cell.length_c   1.000
_cell.angle_alpha   90.00
_cell.angle_beta   90.00
_cell.angle_gamma   90.00
#
_symmetry.space_group_name_H-M   'P 1'
#
loop_
_entity.id
_entity.type
_entity.pdbx_description
1 polymer ?
#
loop_
_entity_poly.entity_id
_entity_poly.type
_entity_poly.pdbx_seq_one_letter_code
_entity_poly.pdbx_strand_id
1 'polypeptide(L)' 'SGMLTPRMHALELVPGIGKKMLQKFLTERDNASFTSFEDVKNRTGLPNPVEAIVKRIVQEIKNKDEKYRLFVREPSPRE' A
#
# COMPACT_ATOMS: atom_id res chain seq x y z
N SER A 1 0.85 9.13 -10.09
CA SER A 1 -0.51 9.17 -9.50
C SER A 1 -0.88 7.77 -9.03
N GLY A 2 -1.41 7.61 -7.81
CA GLY A 2 -1.77 6.31 -7.21
C GLY A 2 -3.23 6.25 -6.74
N MET A 3 -4.10 7.06 -7.34
CA MET A 3 -5.52 7.14 -7.01
C MET A 3 -6.26 5.97 -7.68
N LEU A 4 -7.04 5.22 -6.91
CA LEU A 4 -7.92 4.15 -7.42
C LEU A 4 -9.31 4.70 -7.75
N THR A 5 -9.77 5.67 -6.96
CA THR A 5 -10.99 6.44 -7.23
C THR A 5 -10.74 7.90 -6.84
N PRO A 6 -11.62 8.85 -7.19
CA PRO A 6 -11.45 10.26 -6.79
C PRO A 6 -11.34 10.48 -5.28
N ARG A 7 -11.75 9.50 -4.46
CA ARG A 7 -11.75 9.58 -2.99
C ARG A 7 -10.85 8.54 -2.30
N MET A 8 -10.10 7.74 -3.04
CA MET A 8 -9.35 6.61 -2.48
C MET A 8 -7.99 6.43 -3.17
N HIS A 9 -6.93 6.46 -2.38
CA HIS A 9 -5.57 6.21 -2.82
C HIS A 9 -5.15 4.75 -2.58
N ALA A 10 -4.36 4.17 -3.48
CA ALA A 10 -3.88 2.79 -3.39
C ALA A 10 -3.15 2.48 -2.08
N LEU A 11 -2.34 3.43 -1.57
CA LEU A 11 -1.65 3.26 -0.29
C LEU A 11 -2.59 3.08 0.90
N GLU A 12 -3.84 3.57 0.85
CA GLU A 12 -4.82 3.37 1.94
C GLU A 12 -5.29 1.92 2.05
N LEU A 13 -5.04 1.11 1.01
CA LEU A 13 -5.33 -0.32 1.05
C LEU A 13 -4.28 -1.13 1.83
N VAL A 14 -3.11 -0.54 2.07
CA VAL A 14 -2.03 -1.18 2.84
C VAL A 14 -2.38 -1.10 4.32
N PRO A 15 -2.45 -2.23 5.05
CA PRO A 15 -2.78 -2.23 6.47
C PRO A 15 -1.86 -1.31 7.28
N GLY A 16 -2.47 -0.43 8.07
CA GLY A 16 -1.76 0.55 8.89
C GLY A 16 -1.59 1.93 8.26
N ILE A 17 -1.93 2.11 6.98
CA ILE A 17 -1.89 3.42 6.31
C ILE A 17 -3.30 4.02 6.25
N GLY A 18 -3.60 4.95 7.16
CA GLY A 18 -4.80 5.79 7.10
C GLY A 18 -4.54 7.15 6.43
N LYS A 19 -5.58 7.98 6.29
CA LYS A 19 -5.50 9.31 5.64
C LYS A 19 -4.34 10.20 6.13
N LYS A 20 -4.11 10.27 7.44
CA LYS A 20 -3.00 11.07 8.01
C LYS A 20 -1.65 10.57 7.55
N MET A 21 -1.47 9.24 7.56
CA MET A 21 -0.22 8.62 7.14
C MET A 21 -0.03 8.73 5.63
N LEU A 22 -1.10 8.57 4.84
CA LEU A 22 -1.10 8.82 3.40
C LEU A 22 -0.58 10.23 3.07
N GLN A 23 -1.12 11.26 3.70
CA GLN A 23 -0.67 12.64 3.46
C GLN A 23 0.82 12.78 3.75
N LYS A 24 1.29 12.20 4.86
CA LYS A 24 2.71 12.18 5.19
C LYS A 24 3.56 11.45 4.15
N PHE A 25 3.11 10.29 3.66
CA PHE A 25 3.79 9.57 2.57
C PHE A 25 3.92 10.41 1.30
N LEU A 26 2.86 11.13 0.92
CA LEU A 26 2.87 11.99 -0.26
C LEU A 26 3.83 13.17 -0.08
N THR A 27 3.74 13.89 1.03
CA THR A 27 4.64 15.01 1.34
C THR A 27 6.11 14.58 1.37
N GLU A 28 6.42 13.47 2.05
CA GLU A 28 7.78 12.95 2.09
C GLU A 28 8.28 12.55 0.70
N ARG A 29 7.46 11.84 -0.09
CA ARG A 29 7.85 11.44 -1.44
C ARG A 29 8.11 12.65 -2.34
N ASP A 30 7.32 13.72 -2.19
CA ASP A 30 7.49 14.94 -2.98
C ASP A 30 8.79 15.68 -2.61
N ASN A 31 9.26 15.56 -1.35
CA ASN A 31 10.57 16.07 -0.93
C ASN A 31 11.72 15.24 -1.51
N ALA A 32 11.65 13.91 -1.37
CA ALA A 32 12.68 12.98 -1.87
C ALA A 32 12.13 11.56 -1.99
N SER A 33 12.57 10.83 -3.04
CA SER A 33 12.24 9.42 -3.22
C SER A 33 12.77 8.55 -2.07
N PHE A 34 12.00 7.55 -1.68
CA PHE A 34 12.43 6.59 -0.66
C PHE A 34 13.50 5.64 -1.21
N THR A 35 14.56 5.41 -0.45
CA THR A 35 15.68 4.55 -0.87
C THR A 35 15.66 3.17 -0.22
N SER A 36 14.96 3.02 0.91
CA SER A 36 14.87 1.75 1.65
C SER A 36 13.59 1.67 2.49
N PHE A 37 13.28 0.47 2.98
CA PHE A 37 12.18 0.28 3.93
C PHE A 37 12.43 0.99 5.27
N GLU A 38 13.70 1.10 5.68
CA GLU A 38 14.07 1.85 6.87
C GLU A 38 13.84 3.34 6.69
N ASP A 39 14.15 3.89 5.51
CA ASP A 39 13.87 5.29 5.16
C ASP A 39 12.36 5.58 5.24
N VAL A 40 11.53 4.67 4.69
CA VAL A 40 10.07 4.76 4.81
C VAL A 40 9.64 4.79 6.27
N LYS A 41 10.16 3.87 7.10
CA LYS A 41 9.82 3.79 8.52
C LYS A 41 10.18 5.09 9.25
N ASN A 42 11.40 5.59 9.05
CA ASN A 42 11.91 6.77 9.74
C ASN A 42 11.16 8.04 9.35
N ARG A 43 10.89 8.22 8.05
CA ARG A 43 10.24 9.44 7.55
C ARG A 43 8.74 9.42 7.76
N THR A 44 8.07 8.31 7.48
CA THR A 44 6.60 8.24 7.56
C THR A 44 6.09 7.86 8.94
N GLY A 45 6.90 7.16 9.75
CA GLY A 45 6.49 6.61 11.04
C GLY A 45 5.67 5.32 10.93
N LEU A 46 5.63 4.68 9.77
CA LEU A 46 5.05 3.35 9.60
C LEU A 46 5.97 2.32 10.31
N PRO A 47 5.55 1.68 11.41
CA PRO A 47 6.45 0.92 12.28
C PRO A 47 7.13 -0.26 11.58
N ASN A 48 6.41 -0.97 10.71
CA ASN A 48 6.93 -2.11 9.97
C ASN A 48 6.39 -2.12 8.52
N PRO A 49 7.05 -1.41 7.58
CA PRO A 49 6.58 -1.28 6.20
C PRO A 49 6.60 -2.62 5.45
N VAL A 50 7.58 -3.48 5.74
CA VAL A 50 7.68 -4.82 5.12
C VAL A 50 6.48 -5.67 5.53
N GLU A 51 6.18 -5.72 6.82
CA GLU A 51 5.05 -6.50 7.33
C GLU A 51 3.71 -5.99 6.80
N ALA A 52 3.54 -4.66 6.69
CA ALA A 52 2.35 -4.06 6.12
C ALA A 52 2.10 -4.52 4.66
N ILE A 53 3.17 -4.53 3.84
CA ILE A 53 3.12 -5.02 2.45
C ILE A 53 2.82 -6.52 2.41
N VAL A 54 3.51 -7.33 3.23
CA VAL A 54 3.28 -8.79 3.29
C VAL A 54 1.83 -9.09 3.66
N LYS A 55 1.27 -8.40 4.66
CA LYS A 55 -0.13 -8.56 5.04
C LYS A 55 -1.07 -8.23 3.89
N ARG A 56 -0.79 -7.15 3.14
CA ARG A 56 -1.60 -6.79 1.96
C ARG A 56 -1.52 -7.86 0.87
N ILE A 57 -0.33 -8.35 0.54
CA ILE A 57 -0.15 -9.44 -0.45
C ILE A 57 -0.96 -10.67 -0.05
N VAL A 58 -0.86 -11.11 1.21
CA VAL A 58 -1.59 -12.28 1.71
C VAL A 58 -3.10 -12.05 1.67
N GLN A 59 -3.58 -10.85 1.98
CA GLN A 59 -5.00 -10.50 1.85
C GLN A 59 -5.47 -10.62 0.39
N GLU A 60 -4.70 -10.08 -0.56
CA GLU A 60 -5.04 -10.15 -1.99
C GLU A 60 -5.04 -11.60 -2.51
N ILE A 61 -4.14 -12.47 -2.04
CA ILE A 61 -4.12 -13.90 -2.42
C ILE A 61 -5.35 -14.62 -1.86
N LYS A 62 -5.67 -14.40 -0.58
CA LYS A 62 -6.75 -15.13 0.12
C LYS A 62 -8.14 -14.67 -0.28
N ASN A 63 -8.31 -13.38 -0.53
CA ASN A 63 -9.59 -12.80 -0.90
C ASN A 63 -9.80 -12.89 -2.42
N LYS A 64 -10.63 -13.83 -2.86
CA LYS A 64 -10.96 -13.99 -4.29
C LYS A 64 -11.76 -12.80 -4.82
N ASP A 65 -12.59 -12.21 -3.98
CA ASP A 65 -13.47 -11.07 -4.31
C ASP A 65 -12.78 -9.70 -4.11
N GLU A 66 -11.46 -9.68 -3.92
CA GLU A 66 -10.69 -8.44 -3.80
C GLU A 66 -10.75 -7.65 -5.10
N LYS A 67 -11.47 -6.52 -5.05
CA LYS A 67 -11.66 -5.63 -6.20
C LYS A 67 -10.38 -4.90 -6.64
N TYR A 68 -9.50 -4.57 -5.70
CA TYR A 68 -8.30 -3.79 -5.98
C TYR A 68 -7.05 -4.60 -5.61
N ARG A 69 -6.38 -5.14 -6.62
CA ARG A 69 -5.14 -5.91 -6.42
C ARG A 69 -3.94 -5.03 -6.78
N LEU A 70 -3.06 -4.78 -5.81
CA LEU A 70 -1.87 -3.96 -5.98
C LEU A 70 -0.63 -4.80 -6.30
N PHE A 71 -0.56 -6.01 -5.77
CA PHE A 71 0.64 -6.85 -5.81
C PHE A 71 0.42 -8.18 -6.54
N VAL A 72 -0.81 -8.70 -6.53
CA VAL A 72 -1.12 -10.06 -7.01
C VAL A 72 -2.02 -9.99 -8.23
N ARG A 73 -1.84 -10.90 -9.19
CA ARG A 73 -2.75 -11.03 -10.34
C ARG A 73 -4.10 -11.58 -9.92
N GLU A 74 -5.13 -11.32 -10.73
CA GLU A 74 -6.42 -11.98 -10.55
C GLU A 74 -6.25 -13.51 -10.68
N PRO A 75 -6.91 -14.31 -9.83
CA PRO A 75 -6.92 -15.75 -10.01
C PRO A 75 -7.55 -16.05 -11.36
N SER A 76 -6.92 -16.90 -12.18
CA SER A 76 -7.55 -17.32 -13.43
C SER A 76 -8.91 -17.96 -13.10
N PRO A 77 -9.98 -17.65 -13.86
CA PRO A 77 -11.15 -18.51 -13.85
C PRO A 77 -10.63 -19.92 -14.08
N ARG A 78 -10.94 -20.85 -13.16
CA ARG A 78 -10.59 -22.26 -13.39
C ARG A 78 -11.35 -22.67 -14.67
N GLU A 79 -10.62 -23.12 -15.69
CA GLU A 79 -11.19 -23.85 -16.83
C GLU A 79 -11.88 -25.14 -16.36
#